data_AF-A0A1K0GEJ2-F1
#
_entry.id   AF-A0A1K0GEJ2-F1
#
_cell.length_a   1.000
_cell.length_b   1.000
_cell.length_c   1.000
_cell.angle_alpha   90.00
_cell.angle_beta   90.00
_cell.angle_gamma   90.00
#
_symmetry.space_group_name_H-M   'P 1'
#
loop_
_entity.id
_entity.type
_entity.pdbx_description
1 polymer ?
#
loop_
_entity_poly.entity_id
_entity_poly.type
_entity_poly.pdbx_seq_one_letter_code
_entity_poly.pdbx_strand_id
1 'polypeptide(L)'
;MSATTDLPKAPADASKAALDSAVNQTVNGFTDAGASSDDAATCSNKDAANASEYRTVFQDANNFNVKHPLYNRWTLWFDNPSQKGMTSARGTKESWGDDMNKVVDLDSVEEFWGLYNNIVPPSELPQKANYYLFKQGVKPAWEDPANTNGGKWSIQLPRDKTRAAIDRLWLYTMLAAIGETLEAPFPDGVPPSSNSAEDELVTGVIMSARANFYRIAIWTRKAEDTEELAAKLLDIGKQFKVNVLGYDIDAKIGAGLTSDVEFQSHKESEKKKGKKTVV
;
A
#
# COMPACT_ATOMS: atom_id res chain seq x y z
N MET A 1 23.08 24.35 -16.49
CA MET A 1 23.94 23.29 -15.92
C MET A 1 23.02 22.13 -15.60
N SER A 2 23.06 21.07 -16.41
CA SER A 2 22.23 19.89 -16.19
C SER A 2 22.86 19.10 -15.04
N ALA A 3 22.27 19.16 -13.85
CA ALA A 3 22.67 18.30 -12.76
C ALA A 3 22.00 16.95 -12.98
N THR A 4 22.63 16.08 -13.77
CA THR A 4 22.36 14.65 -13.71
C THR A 4 22.94 14.16 -12.39
N THR A 5 22.13 14.18 -11.33
CA THR A 5 22.49 13.53 -10.08
C THR A 5 22.48 12.02 -10.33
N ASP A 6 23.65 11.45 -10.55
CA ASP A 6 23.81 9.99 -10.63
C ASP A 6 23.32 9.38 -9.31
N LEU A 7 22.43 8.39 -9.42
CA LEU A 7 21.93 7.65 -8.27
C LEU A 7 23.10 6.96 -7.55
N PRO A 8 23.12 6.91 -6.21
CA PRO A 8 24.05 6.06 -5.47
C PRO A 8 23.97 4.61 -5.93
N LYS A 9 25.03 3.81 -5.71
CA LYS A 9 25.15 2.45 -6.26
C LYS A 9 23.94 1.55 -5.97
N ALA A 10 23.47 1.50 -4.72
CA ALA A 10 22.33 0.66 -4.33
C ALA A 10 21.01 1.03 -5.05
N PRO A 11 20.55 2.30 -5.06
CA PRO A 11 19.37 2.69 -5.84
C PRO A 11 19.58 2.58 -7.36
N ALA A 12 20.81 2.72 -7.87
CA ALA A 12 21.11 2.48 -9.28
C ALA A 12 20.96 0.98 -9.65
N ASP A 13 21.48 0.07 -8.82
CA ASP A 13 21.35 -1.38 -9.00
C ASP A 13 19.87 -1.82 -8.91
N ALA A 14 19.11 -1.25 -7.96
CA ALA A 14 17.68 -1.50 -7.84
C ALA A 14 16.88 -0.97 -9.04
N SER A 15 17.20 0.24 -9.51
CA SER A 15 16.59 0.81 -10.72
C SER A 15 16.88 -0.08 -11.93
N LYS A 16 18.13 -0.54 -12.11
CA LYS A 16 18.48 -1.47 -13.18
C LYS A 16 17.69 -2.78 -13.12
N ALA A 17 17.59 -3.39 -11.94
CA ALA A 17 16.82 -4.63 -11.76
C ALA A 17 15.31 -4.44 -12.07
N ALA A 18 14.76 -3.28 -11.70
CA ALA A 18 13.38 -2.91 -12.02
C ALA A 18 13.19 -2.74 -13.54
N LEU A 19 14.14 -2.11 -14.23
CA LEU A 19 14.13 -1.98 -15.70
C LEU A 19 14.21 -3.36 -16.38
N ASP A 20 15.14 -4.22 -15.97
CA ASP A 20 15.28 -5.57 -16.52
C ASP A 20 13.97 -6.37 -16.35
N SER A 21 13.28 -6.21 -15.22
CA SER A 21 11.99 -6.83 -14.95
C SER A 21 10.86 -6.27 -15.84
N ALA A 22 10.81 -4.95 -16.04
CA ALA A 22 9.83 -4.30 -16.90
C ALA A 22 9.97 -4.73 -18.38
N VAL A 23 11.20 -4.93 -18.84
CA VAL A 23 11.49 -5.43 -20.20
C VAL A 23 10.93 -6.84 -20.37
N ASN A 24 11.17 -7.73 -19.41
CA ASN A 24 10.66 -9.09 -19.47
C ASN A 24 9.13 -9.16 -19.50
N GLN A 25 8.43 -8.22 -18.86
CA GLN A 25 6.97 -8.12 -18.95
C GLN A 25 6.50 -7.64 -20.33
N THR A 26 7.18 -6.66 -20.91
CA THR A 26 6.84 -6.11 -22.24
C THR A 26 7.06 -7.12 -23.37
N VAL A 27 8.15 -7.91 -23.29
CA VAL A 27 8.49 -8.92 -24.32
C VAL A 27 7.57 -10.14 -24.27
N ASN A 28 7.07 -10.53 -23.10
CA ASN A 28 6.18 -11.68 -22.93
C ASN A 28 4.68 -11.35 -23.08
N GLY A 29 4.29 -10.07 -23.07
CA GLY A 29 2.90 -9.61 -23.14
C GLY A 29 2.31 -9.50 -24.56
N PHE A 30 3.08 -9.78 -25.61
CA PHE A 30 2.64 -9.62 -27.00
C PHE A 30 2.07 -10.93 -27.60
N THR A 31 1.05 -11.51 -26.96
CA THR A 31 0.18 -12.50 -27.63
C THR A 31 -1.31 -12.21 -27.37
N ASP A 32 -1.94 -11.67 -28.41
CA ASP A 32 -3.36 -11.68 -28.79
C ASP A 32 -4.34 -10.68 -28.14
N ALA A 33 -4.82 -9.71 -28.93
CA ALA A 33 -6.18 -9.73 -29.51
C ALA A 33 -6.55 -8.41 -30.22
N GLY A 34 -6.71 -8.48 -31.55
CA GLY A 34 -7.65 -7.67 -32.35
C GLY A 34 -7.46 -6.16 -32.46
N ALA A 35 -6.65 -5.70 -33.42
CA ALA A 35 -6.73 -4.33 -33.94
C ALA A 35 -7.26 -4.35 -35.38
N SER A 36 -8.50 -3.92 -35.56
CA SER A 36 -9.03 -3.47 -36.84
C SER A 36 -8.35 -2.15 -37.22
N SER A 37 -7.86 -2.11 -38.46
CA SER A 37 -7.23 -0.96 -39.10
C SER A 37 -8.17 0.24 -39.16
N ASP A 38 -7.68 1.40 -38.73
CA ASP A 38 -7.58 2.61 -39.57
C ASP A 38 -7.26 3.81 -38.67
N ASP A 39 -5.98 4.20 -38.62
CA ASP A 39 -5.54 5.59 -38.56
C ASP A 39 -4.02 5.66 -38.67
N ALA A 40 -3.54 5.80 -39.91
CA ALA A 40 -2.13 5.96 -40.22
C ALA A 40 -1.67 7.39 -39.89
N ALA A 41 -1.26 7.61 -38.64
CA ALA A 41 -0.37 8.72 -38.32
C ALA A 41 1.06 8.35 -38.74
N THR A 42 1.58 9.07 -39.73
CA THR A 42 2.91 8.87 -40.31
C THR A 42 4.00 9.13 -39.28
N CYS A 43 4.49 8.09 -38.61
CA CYS A 43 5.70 8.17 -37.77
C CYS A 43 6.93 8.35 -38.66
N SER A 44 7.74 9.35 -38.37
CA SER A 44 8.96 9.62 -39.12
C SER A 44 10.03 8.57 -38.77
N ASN A 45 10.89 8.20 -39.72
CA ASN A 45 11.95 7.18 -39.55
C ASN A 45 12.97 7.46 -38.42
N LYS A 46 12.91 8.62 -37.75
CA LYS A 46 13.71 8.94 -36.56
C LYS A 46 13.07 8.45 -35.26
N ASP A 47 11.77 8.23 -35.23
CA ASP A 47 11.02 7.79 -34.04
C ASP A 47 11.19 6.29 -33.80
N ALA A 48 11.32 5.49 -34.87
CA ALA A 48 11.52 4.05 -34.78
C ALA A 48 12.92 3.65 -34.24
N ALA A 49 13.96 4.43 -34.52
CA ALA A 49 15.30 4.21 -33.99
C ALA A 49 15.47 4.70 -32.53
N ASN A 50 14.58 5.58 -32.06
CA ASN A 50 14.55 6.11 -30.69
C ASN A 50 13.66 5.25 -29.76
N ALA A 51 12.76 4.44 -30.31
CA ALA A 51 11.93 3.52 -29.56
C ALA A 51 12.71 2.30 -29.00
N SER A 52 13.91 2.03 -29.51
CA SER A 52 14.78 0.95 -29.02
C SER A 52 15.65 1.32 -27.81
N GLU A 53 15.76 2.61 -27.49
CA GLU A 53 16.52 3.07 -26.32
C GLU A 53 15.60 3.19 -25.11
N TYR A 54 15.97 2.52 -24.01
CA TYR A 54 15.22 2.58 -22.77
C TYR A 54 15.28 3.98 -22.19
N ARG A 55 14.12 4.58 -22.00
CA ARG A 55 13.96 5.89 -21.41
C ARG A 55 13.12 5.82 -20.16
N THR A 56 13.70 6.23 -19.05
CA THR A 56 13.03 6.31 -17.74
C THR A 56 12.54 7.74 -17.48
N VAL A 57 11.69 7.89 -16.47
CA VAL A 57 11.20 9.20 -16.00
C VAL A 57 12.33 10.18 -15.61
N PHE A 58 13.50 9.68 -15.24
CA PHE A 58 14.67 10.50 -14.89
C PHE A 58 15.36 11.11 -16.11
N GLN A 59 15.24 10.48 -17.28
CA GLN A 59 15.82 10.97 -18.52
C GLN A 59 14.87 11.93 -19.25
N ASP A 60 13.58 11.61 -19.26
CA ASP A 60 12.54 12.44 -19.87
C ASP A 60 11.20 12.18 -19.17
N ALA A 61 10.76 13.13 -18.35
CA ALA A 61 9.54 12.99 -17.56
C ALA A 61 8.25 12.93 -18.41
N ASN A 62 8.30 13.39 -19.68
CA ASN A 62 7.11 13.49 -20.53
C ASN A 62 7.05 12.36 -21.58
N ASN A 63 8.19 11.82 -22.00
CA ASN A 63 8.27 10.85 -23.09
C ASN A 63 9.17 9.65 -22.75
N PHE A 64 8.99 9.08 -21.55
CA PHE A 64 9.61 7.82 -21.11
C PHE A 64 8.81 6.61 -21.59
N ASN A 65 9.49 5.47 -21.76
CA ASN A 65 8.91 4.22 -22.29
C ASN A 65 9.11 3.01 -21.34
N VAL A 66 9.73 3.20 -20.17
CA VAL A 66 9.85 2.17 -19.13
C VAL A 66 9.42 2.72 -17.76
N LYS A 67 8.73 1.87 -16.99
CA LYS A 67 8.29 2.11 -15.61
C LYS A 67 9.01 1.18 -14.63
N HIS A 68 9.03 1.53 -13.34
CA HIS A 68 9.58 0.67 -12.29
C HIS A 68 8.47 -0.21 -11.70
N PRO A 69 8.45 -1.52 -11.97
CA PRO A 69 7.39 -2.41 -11.49
C PRO A 69 7.44 -2.57 -9.97
N LEU A 70 6.26 -2.66 -9.36
CA LEU A 70 6.10 -3.10 -7.98
C LEU A 70 6.19 -4.63 -7.90
N TYR A 71 6.58 -5.16 -6.74
CA TYR A 71 6.62 -6.60 -6.51
C TYR A 71 5.21 -7.21 -6.56
N ASN A 72 4.27 -6.60 -5.83
CA ASN A 72 2.85 -6.90 -5.92
C ASN A 72 2.09 -5.77 -6.63
N ARG A 73 0.98 -6.14 -7.29
CA ARG A 73 -0.03 -5.17 -7.72
C ARG A 73 -0.89 -4.79 -6.52
N TRP A 74 -1.27 -3.52 -6.43
CA TRP A 74 -2.04 -2.99 -5.30
C TRP A 74 -3.32 -2.31 -5.80
N THR A 75 -4.38 -2.32 -5.00
CA THR A 75 -5.62 -1.63 -5.26
C THR A 75 -5.87 -0.62 -4.14
N LEU A 76 -6.05 0.66 -4.51
CA LEU A 76 -6.56 1.66 -3.57
C LEU A 76 -8.09 1.64 -3.58
N TRP A 77 -8.69 1.57 -2.41
CA TRP A 77 -10.11 1.72 -2.17
C TRP A 77 -10.38 2.93 -1.27
N PHE A 78 -11.57 3.49 -1.39
CA PHE A 78 -12.05 4.59 -0.57
C PHE A 78 -13.49 4.38 -0.14
N ASP A 79 -13.80 4.67 1.12
CA ASP A 79 -15.17 4.81 1.60
C ASP A 79 -15.36 6.09 2.41
N ASN A 80 -16.61 6.54 2.48
CA ASN A 80 -17.03 7.56 3.43
C ASN A 80 -18.47 7.28 3.90
N PRO A 81 -18.64 6.61 5.05
CA PRO A 81 -19.96 6.29 5.58
C PRO A 81 -20.87 7.50 5.85
N SER A 82 -20.33 8.72 5.91
CA SER A 82 -21.13 9.93 6.07
C SER A 82 -21.80 10.42 4.78
N GLN A 83 -21.34 9.96 3.61
CA GLN A 83 -21.87 10.31 2.30
C GLN A 83 -22.85 9.27 1.73
N LYS A 84 -23.27 8.28 2.55
CA LYS A 84 -24.19 7.16 2.25
C LYS A 84 -25.55 7.51 1.62
N GLY A 85 -25.84 8.78 1.36
CA GLY A 85 -27.11 9.24 0.76
C GLY A 85 -27.00 9.80 -0.66
N MET A 86 -25.82 9.88 -1.27
CA MET A 86 -25.67 10.52 -2.60
C MET A 86 -25.57 9.57 -3.79
N THR A 87 -25.21 8.29 -3.61
CA THR A 87 -24.98 7.37 -4.74
C THR A 87 -25.64 5.99 -4.61
N SER A 88 -26.14 5.59 -3.45
CA SER A 88 -26.87 4.33 -3.30
C SER A 88 -28.33 4.51 -3.73
N ALA A 89 -28.66 3.96 -4.89
CA ALA A 89 -30.04 3.81 -5.32
C ALA A 89 -30.82 3.00 -4.26
N ARG A 90 -31.66 3.72 -3.50
CA ARG A 90 -32.88 3.29 -2.82
C ARG A 90 -33.09 1.75 -2.73
N GLY A 91 -32.77 1.17 -1.57
CA GLY A 91 -33.65 0.15 -0.99
C GLY A 91 -33.19 -1.31 -0.88
N THR A 92 -31.89 -1.63 -0.84
CA THR A 92 -31.45 -3.00 -0.52
C THR A 92 -30.67 -3.08 0.79
N LYS A 93 -31.01 -4.11 1.60
CA LYS A 93 -30.46 -4.41 2.92
C LYS A 93 -28.92 -4.45 2.86
N GLU A 94 -28.29 -3.55 3.61
CA GLU A 94 -26.88 -3.16 3.51
C GLU A 94 -25.91 -4.29 3.88
N SER A 95 -25.19 -4.82 2.88
CA SER A 95 -23.97 -5.60 3.11
C SER A 95 -22.80 -4.63 3.28
N TRP A 96 -22.02 -4.78 4.35
CA TRP A 96 -20.75 -4.06 4.50
C TRP A 96 -19.82 -4.51 3.36
N GLY A 97 -19.67 -3.67 2.32
CA GLY A 97 -18.94 -4.03 1.11
C GLY A 97 -19.43 -3.35 -0.18
N ASP A 98 -20.71 -2.98 -0.26
CA ASP A 98 -21.27 -2.30 -1.45
C ASP A 98 -20.89 -0.81 -1.53
N ASP A 99 -20.49 -0.21 -0.41
CA ASP A 99 -20.19 1.23 -0.30
C ASP A 99 -18.71 1.59 -0.52
N MET A 100 -17.86 0.59 -0.73
CA MET A 100 -16.42 0.78 -0.85
C MET A 100 -16.02 0.87 -2.31
N ASN A 101 -15.58 2.06 -2.71
CA ASN A 101 -15.27 2.33 -4.11
C ASN A 101 -13.83 1.96 -4.39
N LYS A 102 -13.63 1.07 -5.37
CA LYS A 102 -12.32 0.87 -5.98
C LYS A 102 -11.91 2.18 -6.66
N VAL A 103 -10.77 2.74 -6.29
CA VAL A 103 -10.23 3.98 -6.87
C VAL A 103 -9.36 3.64 -8.08
N VAL A 104 -8.31 2.83 -7.88
CA VAL A 104 -7.35 2.49 -8.94
C VAL A 104 -6.56 1.23 -8.58
N ASP A 105 -6.08 0.52 -9.60
CA ASP A 105 -5.03 -0.50 -9.47
C ASP A 105 -3.67 0.10 -9.83
N LEU A 106 -2.62 -0.31 -9.11
CA LEU A 106 -1.26 0.15 -9.26
C LEU A 106 -0.35 -1.05 -9.47
N ASP A 107 0.54 -0.98 -10.46
CA ASP A 107 1.59 -1.98 -10.64
C ASP A 107 2.98 -1.39 -10.88
N SER A 108 3.11 -0.06 -10.81
CA SER A 108 4.40 0.64 -10.90
C SER A 108 4.56 1.76 -9.87
N VAL A 109 5.81 2.12 -9.60
CA VAL A 109 6.18 3.25 -8.72
C VAL A 109 5.67 4.59 -9.27
N GLU A 110 5.71 4.78 -10.59
CA GLU A 110 5.21 5.99 -11.25
C GLU A 110 3.70 6.13 -11.09
N GLU A 111 2.95 5.03 -11.21
CA GLU A 111 1.49 5.03 -11.01
C GLU A 111 1.13 5.35 -9.56
N PHE A 112 1.89 4.80 -8.61
CA PHE A 112 1.74 5.12 -7.21
C PHE A 112 1.89 6.63 -6.95
N TRP A 113 2.96 7.25 -7.47
CA TRP A 113 3.17 8.70 -7.29
C TRP A 113 2.16 9.53 -8.07
N GLY A 114 1.75 9.08 -9.26
CA GLY A 114 0.65 9.68 -10.02
C GLY A 114 -0.64 9.71 -9.20
N LEU A 115 -0.99 8.62 -8.51
CA LEU A 115 -2.14 8.56 -7.62
C LEU A 115 -1.95 9.43 -6.37
N TYR A 116 -0.89 9.19 -5.60
CA TYR A 116 -0.67 9.81 -4.29
C TYR A 116 -0.68 11.35 -4.37
N ASN A 117 -0.11 11.91 -5.44
CA ASN A 117 -0.04 13.36 -5.66
C ASN A 117 -1.39 13.97 -6.10
N ASN A 118 -2.40 13.16 -6.43
CA ASN A 118 -3.70 13.61 -6.96
C ASN A 118 -4.90 13.18 -6.09
N ILE A 119 -4.67 12.57 -4.92
CA ILE A 119 -5.73 12.25 -3.95
C ILE A 119 -5.74 13.24 -2.78
N VAL A 120 -6.88 13.35 -2.11
CA VAL A 120 -7.02 14.19 -0.90
C VAL A 120 -6.15 13.59 0.22
N PRO A 121 -5.25 14.36 0.84
CA PRO A 121 -4.39 13.85 1.90
C PRO A 121 -5.19 13.52 3.17
N PRO A 122 -4.73 12.57 4.02
CA PRO A 122 -5.40 12.17 5.25
C PRO A 122 -5.81 13.30 6.19
N SER A 123 -5.01 14.35 6.29
CA SER A 123 -5.28 15.53 7.11
C SER A 123 -6.52 16.28 6.63
N GLU A 124 -6.84 16.26 5.34
CA GLU A 124 -8.00 16.95 4.75
C GLU A 124 -9.22 16.07 4.59
N LEU A 125 -9.12 14.77 4.91
CA LEU A 125 -10.24 13.86 4.81
C LEU A 125 -11.41 14.25 5.73
N PRO A 126 -12.66 14.08 5.25
CA PRO A 126 -13.83 14.22 6.09
C PRO A 126 -13.84 13.14 7.18
N GLN A 127 -14.55 13.42 8.27
CA GLN A 127 -14.69 12.44 9.34
C GLN A 127 -15.36 11.17 8.82
N LYS A 128 -14.92 10.02 9.35
CA LYS A 128 -15.35 8.67 8.98
C LYS A 128 -14.84 8.16 7.62
N ALA A 129 -14.15 9.00 6.83
CA ALA A 129 -13.51 8.52 5.60
C ALA A 129 -12.39 7.51 5.90
N ASN A 130 -12.21 6.58 4.96
CA ASN A 130 -11.12 5.61 5.00
C ASN A 130 -10.45 5.47 3.63
N TYR A 131 -9.12 5.30 3.65
CA TYR A 131 -8.37 4.74 2.53
C TYR A 131 -7.92 3.32 2.88
N TYR A 132 -7.93 2.45 1.87
CA TYR A 132 -7.46 1.08 1.97
C TYR A 132 -6.53 0.81 0.79
N LEU A 133 -5.28 0.44 1.04
CA LEU A 133 -4.34 0.00 0.01
C LEU A 133 -4.06 -1.49 0.24
N PHE A 134 -4.62 -2.35 -0.61
CA PHE A 134 -4.57 -3.82 -0.44
C PHE A 134 -3.98 -4.47 -1.68
N LYS A 135 -3.35 -5.64 -1.51
CA LYS A 135 -2.85 -6.42 -2.65
C LYS A 135 -4.00 -6.72 -3.61
N GLN A 136 -3.74 -6.64 -4.92
CA GLN A 136 -4.77 -6.81 -5.94
C GLN A 136 -5.45 -8.18 -5.77
N GLY A 137 -6.78 -8.19 -5.85
CA GLY A 137 -7.58 -9.41 -5.63
C GLY A 137 -7.96 -9.67 -4.16
N VAL A 138 -7.35 -8.96 -3.20
CA VAL A 138 -7.77 -8.99 -1.79
C VAL A 138 -8.69 -7.81 -1.50
N LYS A 139 -9.92 -8.10 -1.09
CA LYS A 139 -10.84 -7.07 -0.59
C LYS A 139 -10.45 -6.71 0.85
N PRO A 140 -10.47 -5.43 1.25
CA PRO A 140 -10.26 -5.01 2.64
C PRO A 140 -11.48 -5.32 3.52
N ALA A 141 -11.90 -6.57 3.51
CA ALA A 141 -13.05 -7.10 4.19
C ALA A 141 -12.65 -8.34 4.99
N TRP A 142 -13.23 -8.54 6.16
CA TRP A 142 -12.88 -9.69 7.03
C TRP A 142 -13.43 -11.01 6.48
N GLU A 143 -14.42 -10.93 5.60
CA GLU A 143 -15.01 -12.03 4.84
C GLU A 143 -14.11 -12.52 3.69
N ASP A 144 -13.14 -11.70 3.26
CA ASP A 144 -12.20 -12.10 2.23
C ASP A 144 -11.38 -13.30 2.71
N PRO A 145 -11.20 -14.37 1.90
CA PRO A 145 -10.42 -15.54 2.28
C PRO A 145 -8.99 -15.21 2.75
N ALA A 146 -8.40 -14.14 2.22
CA ALA A 146 -7.09 -13.68 2.63
C ALA A 146 -7.10 -13.06 4.04
N ASN A 147 -8.21 -12.54 4.54
CA ASN A 147 -8.26 -11.84 5.83
C ASN A 147 -9.00 -12.64 6.93
N THR A 148 -9.80 -13.65 6.57
CA THR A 148 -10.71 -14.31 7.53
C THR A 148 -10.02 -14.96 8.73
N ASN A 149 -8.79 -15.45 8.55
CA ASN A 149 -7.96 -16.04 9.61
C ASN A 149 -6.86 -15.09 10.12
N GLY A 150 -6.97 -13.83 9.74
CA GLY A 150 -5.96 -12.80 9.92
C GLY A 150 -6.08 -12.00 11.20
N GLY A 151 -5.27 -10.95 11.24
CA GLY A 151 -5.32 -9.92 12.28
C GLY A 151 -4.87 -8.57 11.74
N LYS A 152 -4.74 -7.61 12.66
CA LYS A 152 -4.25 -6.29 12.32
C LYS A 152 -3.33 -5.74 13.39
N TRP A 153 -2.25 -5.13 12.97
CA TRP A 153 -1.53 -4.13 13.76
C TRP A 153 -2.22 -2.79 13.58
N SER A 154 -2.43 -2.04 14.67
CA SER A 154 -3.01 -0.71 14.55
C SER A 154 -2.54 0.25 15.62
N ILE A 155 -2.51 1.53 15.26
CA ILE A 155 -2.21 2.64 16.16
C ILE A 155 -3.32 3.68 16.08
N GLN A 156 -3.68 4.26 17.22
CA GLN A 156 -4.61 5.40 17.27
C GLN A 156 -3.85 6.66 17.67
N LEU A 157 -3.92 7.68 16.84
CA LEU A 157 -3.14 8.90 16.96
C LEU A 157 -4.09 10.08 17.24
N PRO A 158 -3.97 10.79 18.38
CA PRO A 158 -4.83 11.92 18.70
C PRO A 158 -4.85 12.96 17.57
N ARG A 159 -6.05 13.31 17.08
CA ARG A 159 -6.20 14.09 15.85
C ARG A 159 -5.61 15.49 15.99
N ASP A 160 -5.83 16.10 17.15
CA ASP A 160 -5.34 17.42 17.55
C ASP A 160 -3.80 17.50 17.54
N LYS A 161 -3.13 16.43 17.98
CA LYS A 161 -1.65 16.38 18.07
C LYS A 161 -0.99 15.93 16.79
N THR A 162 -1.65 15.07 16.00
CA THR A 162 -1.01 14.37 14.88
C THR A 162 -1.42 14.92 13.52
N ARG A 163 -2.37 15.87 13.44
CA ARG A 163 -2.83 16.45 12.16
C ARG A 163 -1.71 16.90 11.23
N ALA A 164 -0.63 17.50 11.76
CA ALA A 164 0.48 17.98 10.95
C ALA A 164 1.40 16.86 10.41
N ALA A 165 1.39 15.68 11.05
CA ALA A 165 2.27 14.57 10.69
C ALA A 165 1.54 13.43 9.96
N ILE A 166 0.20 13.40 9.99
CA ILE A 166 -0.57 12.23 9.54
C ILE A 166 -0.38 11.90 8.06
N ASP A 167 -0.21 12.91 7.21
CA ASP A 167 0.00 12.72 5.77
C ASP A 167 1.33 12.00 5.51
N ARG A 168 2.39 12.42 6.22
CA ARG A 168 3.70 11.76 6.17
C ARG A 168 3.64 10.32 6.70
N LEU A 169 2.97 10.10 7.84
CA LEU A 169 2.84 8.77 8.44
C LEU A 169 2.10 7.81 7.51
N TRP A 170 1.05 8.30 6.84
CA TRP A 170 0.32 7.51 5.85
C TRP A 170 1.16 7.20 4.62
N LEU A 171 1.83 8.21 4.05
CA LEU A 171 2.74 8.02 2.93
C LEU A 171 3.78 6.96 3.24
N TYR A 172 4.44 7.03 4.40
CA TYR A 172 5.47 6.07 4.78
C TYR A 172 4.89 4.66 4.99
N THR A 173 3.66 4.56 5.50
CA THR A 173 2.95 3.28 5.60
C THR A 173 2.68 2.70 4.20
N MET A 174 2.21 3.52 3.25
CA MET A 174 1.99 3.09 1.87
C MET A 174 3.29 2.69 1.18
N LEU A 175 4.36 3.47 1.36
CA LEU A 175 5.69 3.18 0.80
C LEU A 175 6.26 1.86 1.35
N ALA A 176 6.12 1.63 2.66
CA ALA A 176 6.55 0.38 3.27
C ALA A 176 5.76 -0.83 2.77
N ALA A 177 4.46 -0.65 2.49
CA ALA A 177 3.61 -1.69 1.90
C ALA A 177 4.05 -2.02 0.47
N ILE A 178 4.05 -1.04 -0.45
CA ILE A 178 4.39 -1.30 -1.86
C ILE A 178 5.87 -1.65 -2.08
N GLY A 179 6.74 -1.24 -1.16
CA GLY A 179 8.16 -1.60 -1.13
C GLY A 179 8.43 -2.95 -0.45
N GLU A 180 7.38 -3.64 0.01
CA GLU A 180 7.44 -4.95 0.68
C GLU A 180 8.36 -4.98 1.92
N THR A 181 8.56 -3.85 2.61
CA THR A 181 9.47 -3.76 3.76
C THR A 181 8.82 -4.05 5.11
N LEU A 182 7.50 -4.13 5.17
CA LEU A 182 6.75 -4.37 6.41
C LEU A 182 7.04 -5.74 7.05
N GLU A 183 7.38 -6.75 6.24
CA GLU A 183 7.69 -8.11 6.70
C GLU A 183 9.20 -8.34 6.92
N ALA A 184 10.02 -7.30 6.86
CA ALA A 184 11.44 -7.39 7.16
C ALA A 184 11.67 -7.80 8.62
N PRO A 185 12.57 -8.78 8.90
CA PRO A 185 13.00 -9.06 10.26
C PRO A 185 13.51 -7.78 10.94
N PHE A 186 13.06 -7.50 12.15
CA PHE A 186 13.48 -6.29 12.88
C PHE A 186 14.85 -6.49 13.54
N PRO A 187 15.77 -5.48 13.54
CA PRO A 187 15.60 -4.10 13.06
C PRO A 187 15.94 -3.87 11.57
N ASP A 188 16.95 -4.55 11.03
CA ASP A 188 17.55 -4.25 9.72
C ASP A 188 17.60 -5.47 8.79
N GLY A 189 16.64 -6.38 8.93
CA GLY A 189 16.52 -7.55 8.09
C GLY A 189 16.07 -7.23 6.67
N VAL A 190 16.23 -8.22 5.78
CA VAL A 190 15.66 -8.17 4.43
C VAL A 190 14.36 -8.98 4.45
N PRO A 191 13.27 -8.49 3.84
CA PRO A 191 12.04 -9.25 3.70
C PRO A 191 12.31 -10.65 3.12
N PRO A 192 11.69 -11.71 3.67
CA PRO A 192 11.88 -13.05 3.16
C PRO A 192 11.38 -13.14 1.71
N SER A 193 12.09 -13.90 0.87
CA SER A 193 11.59 -14.21 -0.46
C SER A 193 10.30 -15.02 -0.35
N SER A 194 9.23 -14.52 -0.94
CA SER A 194 7.97 -15.23 -1.10
C SER A 194 8.02 -16.07 -2.38
N ASN A 195 7.56 -17.33 -2.28
CA ASN A 195 7.33 -18.18 -3.45
C ASN A 195 5.85 -18.22 -3.84
N SER A 196 4.97 -17.66 -3.00
CA SER A 196 3.52 -17.65 -3.19
C SER A 196 2.85 -16.57 -2.35
N ALA A 197 1.72 -16.05 -2.81
CA ALA A 197 0.96 -15.03 -2.07
C ALA A 197 0.51 -15.48 -0.65
N GLU A 198 0.51 -16.79 -0.36
CA GLU A 198 0.15 -17.34 0.96
C GLU A 198 1.30 -17.29 1.98
N ASP A 199 2.54 -17.14 1.51
CA ASP A 199 3.73 -16.96 2.34
C ASP A 199 3.80 -15.53 2.90
N GLU A 200 3.28 -14.56 2.14
CA GLU A 200 3.18 -13.16 2.52
C GLU A 200 2.06 -12.95 3.54
N LEU A 201 2.43 -12.39 4.70
CA LEU A 201 1.50 -12.09 5.77
C LEU A 201 0.72 -10.81 5.47
N VAL A 202 1.34 -9.75 4.99
CA VAL A 202 0.66 -8.45 4.80
C VAL A 202 -0.29 -8.52 3.62
N THR A 203 -1.56 -8.22 3.88
CA THR A 203 -2.61 -8.17 2.86
C THR A 203 -2.95 -6.73 2.46
N GLY A 204 -2.80 -5.78 3.38
CA GLY A 204 -3.09 -4.38 3.10
C GLY A 204 -2.87 -3.44 4.28
N VAL A 205 -2.99 -2.15 3.99
CA VAL A 205 -2.87 -1.06 4.96
C VAL A 205 -4.07 -0.13 4.89
N ILE A 206 -4.44 0.45 6.03
CA ILE A 206 -5.66 1.26 6.19
C ILE A 206 -5.33 2.58 6.88
N MET A 207 -5.88 3.67 6.35
CA MET A 207 -5.98 4.95 7.03
C MET A 207 -7.44 5.27 7.33
N SER A 208 -7.73 5.60 8.58
CA SER A 208 -9.06 5.92 9.08
C SER A 208 -9.08 7.30 9.74
N ALA A 209 -9.78 8.25 9.14
CA ALA A 209 -10.04 9.56 9.74
C ALA A 209 -11.24 9.46 10.69
N ARG A 210 -11.04 9.70 12.00
CA ARG A 210 -12.12 9.75 13.01
C ARG A 210 -12.18 11.14 13.64
N ALA A 211 -13.22 11.40 14.42
CA ALA A 211 -13.43 12.72 15.02
C ALA A 211 -12.27 13.14 15.93
N ASN A 212 -11.83 12.24 16.81
CA ASN A 212 -10.84 12.53 17.87
C ASN A 212 -9.46 11.91 17.62
N PHE A 213 -9.33 11.02 16.64
CA PHE A 213 -8.08 10.34 16.32
C PHE A 213 -7.99 9.99 14.84
N TYR A 214 -6.77 9.78 14.35
CA TYR A 214 -6.51 9.00 13.14
C TYR A 214 -6.16 7.59 13.55
N ARG A 215 -6.47 6.61 12.71
CA ARG A 215 -5.99 5.24 12.91
C ARG A 215 -5.29 4.76 11.65
N ILE A 216 -4.09 4.25 11.83
CA ILE A 216 -3.37 3.51 10.78
C ILE A 216 -3.37 2.05 11.19
N ALA A 217 -3.61 1.15 10.23
CA ALA A 217 -3.54 -0.28 10.47
C ALA A 217 -2.85 -1.03 9.33
N ILE A 218 -2.19 -2.13 9.67
CA ILE A 218 -1.65 -3.13 8.75
C ILE A 218 -2.44 -4.40 8.98
N TRP A 219 -2.99 -4.99 7.93
CA TRP A 219 -3.72 -6.26 7.98
C TRP A 219 -2.81 -7.41 7.58
N THR A 220 -2.96 -8.53 8.29
CA THR A 220 -2.19 -9.75 8.07
C THR A 220 -3.12 -10.92 7.76
N ARG A 221 -2.69 -11.82 6.89
CA ARG A 221 -3.42 -13.01 6.42
C ARG A 221 -3.67 -14.03 7.52
N LYS A 222 -2.74 -14.10 8.48
CA LYS A 222 -2.76 -15.03 9.61
C LYS A 222 -2.64 -14.26 10.92
N ALA A 223 -3.30 -14.77 11.96
CA ALA A 223 -3.10 -14.38 13.34
C ALA A 223 -2.16 -15.37 14.06
N GLU A 224 -1.73 -15.03 15.28
CA GLU A 224 -0.84 -15.87 16.09
C GLU A 224 -1.43 -17.28 16.28
N ASP A 225 -0.73 -18.31 15.77
CA ASP A 225 -1.11 -19.73 15.88
C ASP A 225 0.11 -20.59 16.29
N THR A 226 1.31 -20.26 15.78
CA THR A 226 2.58 -20.87 16.18
C THR A 226 3.55 -19.84 16.74
N GLU A 227 4.60 -20.28 17.43
CA GLU A 227 5.64 -19.41 17.98
C GLU A 227 6.42 -18.69 16.88
N GLU A 228 6.70 -19.37 15.76
CA GLU A 228 7.39 -18.77 14.61
C GLU A 228 6.54 -17.69 13.94
N LEU A 229 5.23 -17.92 13.82
CA LEU A 229 4.31 -16.93 13.28
C LEU A 229 4.16 -15.74 14.22
N ALA A 230 4.09 -15.99 15.53
CA ALA A 230 4.06 -14.92 16.52
C ALA A 230 5.32 -14.04 16.44
N ALA A 231 6.51 -14.63 16.25
CA ALA A 231 7.75 -13.88 16.05
C ALA A 231 7.71 -13.02 14.79
N LYS A 232 7.23 -13.54 13.65
CA LYS A 232 7.08 -12.77 12.41
C LYS A 232 6.07 -11.62 12.55
N LEU A 233 4.93 -11.89 13.17
CA LEU A 233 3.92 -10.85 13.43
C LEU A 233 4.48 -9.77 14.35
N LEU A 234 5.25 -10.15 15.36
CA LEU A 234 5.92 -9.21 16.26
C LEU A 234 6.92 -8.32 15.51
N ASP A 235 7.69 -8.88 14.59
CA ASP A 235 8.63 -8.10 13.76
C ASP A 235 7.90 -7.09 12.88
N ILE A 236 6.76 -7.44 12.28
CA ILE A 236 5.91 -6.47 11.55
C ILE A 236 5.50 -5.31 12.46
N GLY A 237 5.08 -5.60 13.70
CA GLY A 237 4.71 -4.58 14.67
C GLY A 237 5.87 -3.64 15.00
N LYS A 238 7.07 -4.20 15.23
CA LYS A 238 8.29 -3.42 15.52
C LYS A 238 8.74 -2.58 14.34
N GLN A 239 8.77 -3.16 13.14
CA GLN A 239 9.04 -2.45 11.88
C GLN A 239 8.09 -1.28 11.71
N PHE A 240 6.80 -1.50 11.93
CA PHE A 240 5.79 -0.46 11.83
C PHE A 240 6.02 0.66 12.84
N LYS A 241 6.26 0.33 14.12
CA LYS A 241 6.49 1.33 15.18
C LYS A 241 7.74 2.18 14.92
N VAL A 242 8.86 1.51 14.62
CA VAL A 242 10.18 2.15 14.61
C VAL A 242 10.52 2.70 13.23
N ASN A 243 10.58 1.84 12.22
CA ASN A 243 11.13 2.20 10.92
C ASN A 243 10.11 2.94 10.03
N VAL A 244 8.80 2.65 10.20
CA VAL A 244 7.74 3.33 9.42
C VAL A 244 7.25 4.59 10.12
N LEU A 245 6.86 4.49 11.40
CA LEU A 245 6.28 5.60 12.14
C LEU A 245 7.31 6.51 12.82
N GLY A 246 8.54 6.02 13.02
CA GLY A 246 9.64 6.80 13.60
C GLY A 246 9.58 6.95 15.12
N TYR A 247 8.89 6.06 15.82
CA TYR A 247 8.85 6.06 17.29
C TYR A 247 9.93 5.15 17.87
N ASP A 248 10.51 5.53 19.02
CA ASP A 248 11.37 4.60 19.76
C ASP A 248 10.59 3.36 20.18
N ILE A 249 11.27 2.21 20.25
CA ILE A 249 10.63 0.94 20.63
C ILE A 249 9.98 1.01 22.02
N ASP A 250 10.62 1.71 22.95
CA ASP A 250 10.13 1.89 24.33
C ASP A 250 9.22 3.12 24.50
N ALA A 251 9.00 3.90 23.43
CA ALA A 251 8.13 5.07 23.50
C ALA A 251 6.69 4.63 23.79
N LYS A 252 6.14 5.15 24.89
CA LYS A 252 4.70 5.10 25.15
C LYS A 252 4.04 6.18 24.34
N ILE A 253 3.39 5.77 23.27
CA ILE A 253 2.69 6.72 22.42
C ILE A 253 1.35 6.93 23.15
N GLY A 254 1.08 8.16 23.60
CA GLY A 254 -0.21 8.56 24.16
C GLY A 254 -0.28 8.73 25.68
N ALA A 255 -0.72 9.92 26.12
CA ALA A 255 -1.22 10.16 27.46
C ALA A 255 -2.77 10.00 27.45
N GLY A 256 -3.28 8.78 27.63
CA GLY A 256 -4.69 8.52 27.96
C GLY A 256 -5.59 7.85 26.92
N LEU A 257 -5.12 7.62 25.68
CA LEU A 257 -5.76 6.74 24.69
C LEU A 257 -4.71 5.72 24.23
N THR A 258 -5.12 4.47 24.00
CA THR A 258 -4.28 3.37 23.52
C THR A 258 -3.57 3.79 22.23
N SER A 259 -2.36 4.34 22.34
CA SER A 259 -1.61 4.84 21.19
C SER A 259 -0.35 4.04 20.93
N ASP A 260 -0.08 2.99 21.71
CA ASP A 260 0.90 1.98 21.31
C ASP A 260 0.40 1.16 20.11
N VAL A 261 1.33 0.50 19.43
CA VAL A 261 1.02 -0.34 18.26
C VAL A 261 0.49 -1.68 18.79
N GLU A 262 -0.77 -1.98 18.51
CA GLU A 262 -1.46 -3.16 19.05
C GLU A 262 -1.84 -4.15 17.94
N PHE A 263 -1.59 -5.44 18.19
CA PHE A 263 -2.10 -6.54 17.37
C PHE A 263 -3.44 -7.06 17.92
N GLN A 264 -4.39 -7.30 17.03
CA GLN A 264 -5.66 -7.93 17.33
C GLN A 264 -6.08 -8.86 16.18
N SER A 265 -6.44 -10.10 16.48
CA SER A 265 -7.03 -10.98 15.47
C SER A 265 -8.41 -10.46 15.03
N HIS A 266 -8.80 -10.71 13.77
CA HIS A 266 -10.11 -10.26 13.28
C HIS A 266 -11.26 -10.92 14.04
N LYS A 267 -11.15 -12.21 14.35
CA LYS A 267 -12.13 -13.00 15.13
C LYS A 267 -12.36 -12.45 16.54
N GLU A 268 -11.31 -11.98 17.22
CA GLU A 268 -11.42 -11.39 18.56
C GLU A 268 -11.92 -9.94 18.52
N SER A 269 -11.51 -9.17 17.50
CA SER A 269 -11.96 -7.79 17.29
C SER A 269 -13.48 -7.73 17.09
N GLU A 270 -14.04 -8.69 16.36
CA GLU A 270 -15.49 -8.84 16.16
C GLU A 270 -16.23 -9.07 17.49
N LYS A 271 -15.69 -9.92 18.36
CA LYS A 271 -16.28 -10.28 19.66
C LYS A 271 -16.05 -9.23 20.75
N LYS A 272 -15.34 -8.13 20.46
CA LYS A 272 -14.91 -7.09 21.43
C LYS A 272 -14.24 -7.68 22.69
N LYS A 273 -13.63 -8.85 22.57
CA LYS A 273 -12.95 -9.61 23.63
C LYS A 273 -11.76 -10.31 22.99
N GLY A 274 -10.55 -10.04 23.47
CA GLY A 274 -9.34 -10.65 22.94
C GLY A 274 -8.09 -10.21 23.69
N LYS A 275 -7.05 -11.04 23.63
CA LYS A 275 -5.71 -10.68 24.09
C LYS A 275 -5.12 -9.69 23.08
N LYS A 276 -4.48 -8.63 23.56
CA LYS A 276 -3.78 -7.66 22.71
C LYS A 276 -2.27 -7.86 22.88
N THR A 277 -1.57 -8.05 21.78
CA THR A 277 -0.10 -7.95 21.76
C THR A 277 0.25 -6.48 21.51
N VAL A 278 1.16 -5.91 22.28
CA VAL A 278 1.55 -4.49 22.19
C VAL A 278 3.06 -4.42 22.00
N VAL A 279 3.50 -3.56 21.09
CA VAL A 279 4.92 -3.27 20.82
C VAL A 279 5.26 -1.81 21.01
#